data_AF-A0A1F7PHF1-F1
#
_entry.id   AF-A0A1F7PHF1-F1
#
_cell.length_a   1.000
_cell.length_b   1.000
_cell.length_c   1.000
_cell.angle_alpha   90.00
_cell.angle_beta   90.00
_cell.angle_gamma   90.00
#
_symmetry.space_group_name_H-M   'P 1'
#
loop_
_entity.id
_entity.type
_entity.pdbx_description
1 polymer ?
#
loop_
_entity_poly.entity_id
_entity_poly.type
_entity_poly.pdbx_seq_one_letter_code
_entity_poly.pdbx_strand_id
1 'polypeptide(L)'
;MADSTLAHMFWSRVDESGALPAHVVKRWGRWLTLTWAEVGERVASAAQALLALGRQKGEAVALLSGSRAEWVWADFAILSAGCITVPIYSTYTPEQIADLVNERRLGRCRAAAGKEDGP
;
A
#
# COMPACT_ATOMS: atom_id res chain seq x y z
N MET A 1 21.06 -2.27 18.32
CA MET A 1 20.59 -2.86 17.06
C MET A 1 19.41 -2.02 16.63
N ALA A 2 19.43 -1.41 15.44
CA ALA A 2 18.24 -0.71 14.98
C ALA A 2 17.19 -1.76 14.64
N ASP A 3 16.02 -1.69 15.27
CA ASP A 3 14.87 -2.50 14.88
C ASP A 3 14.43 -2.04 13.49
N SER A 4 14.96 -2.66 12.44
CA SER A 4 14.67 -2.30 11.05
C SER A 4 13.27 -2.77 10.68
N THR A 5 12.35 -1.83 10.45
CA THR A 5 11.01 -2.13 9.94
C THR A 5 11.03 -2.33 8.42
N LEU A 6 10.02 -3.01 7.87
CA LEU A 6 9.86 -3.15 6.41
C LEU A 6 9.78 -1.79 5.71
N ALA A 7 9.10 -0.82 6.31
CA ALA A 7 9.05 0.55 5.79
C ALA A 7 10.45 1.19 5.77
N HIS A 8 11.26 0.99 6.81
CA HIS A 8 12.64 1.48 6.84
C HIS A 8 13.50 0.86 5.74
N MET A 9 13.40 -0.45 5.51
CA MET A 9 14.12 -1.13 4.44
C MET A 9 13.71 -0.61 3.05
N PHE A 10 12.40 -0.37 2.86
CA PHE A 10 11.88 0.21 1.62
C PHE A 10 12.45 1.60 1.36
N TRP A 11 12.39 2.51 2.33
CA TRP A 11 12.90 3.87 2.17
C TRP A 11 14.42 3.92 2.00
N SER A 12 15.16 3.06 2.71
CA SER A 12 16.61 2.92 2.50
C SER A 12 16.92 2.52 1.05
N ARG A 13 16.13 1.62 0.48
CA ARG A 13 16.29 1.21 -0.91
C ARG A 13 15.95 2.34 -1.90
N VAL A 14 14.92 3.13 -1.59
CA VAL A 14 14.55 4.32 -2.39
C VAL A 14 15.69 5.34 -2.40
N ASP A 15 16.29 5.61 -1.24
CA ASP A 15 17.37 6.58 -1.09
C ASP A 15 18.65 6.12 -1.79
N GLU A 16 19.03 4.84 -1.64
CA GLU A 16 20.25 4.28 -2.21
C GLU A 16 20.19 4.09 -3.73
N SER A 17 19.00 3.83 -4.28
CA SER A 17 18.84 3.34 -5.66
C SER A 17 17.77 4.10 -6.45
N GLY A 18 17.48 5.36 -6.08
CA GLY A 18 16.37 6.15 -6.63
C GLY A 18 16.25 6.13 -8.16
N ALA A 19 17.35 6.29 -8.89
CA ALA A 19 17.35 6.31 -10.36
C ALA A 19 17.32 4.93 -11.02
N LEU A 20 17.51 3.84 -10.25
CA LEU A 20 17.54 2.49 -10.79
C LEU A 20 16.11 1.94 -10.99
N PRO A 21 15.91 1.01 -11.93
CA PRO A 21 14.64 0.32 -12.09
C PRO A 21 14.17 -0.36 -10.80
N ALA A 22 12.90 -0.18 -10.47
CA ALA A 22 12.22 -0.85 -9.37
C ALA A 22 11.20 -1.85 -9.90
N HIS A 23 10.14 -1.37 -10.55
CA HIS A 23 8.98 -2.17 -10.95
C HIS A 23 8.72 -2.01 -12.45
N VAL A 24 8.32 -3.09 -13.12
CA VAL A 24 7.81 -3.04 -14.49
C VAL A 24 6.31 -3.33 -14.45
N VAL A 25 5.50 -2.37 -14.92
CA VAL A 25 4.04 -2.44 -14.86
C VAL A 25 3.45 -2.35 -16.26
N LYS A 26 2.31 -3.01 -16.48
CA LYS A 26 1.55 -2.87 -17.72
C LYS A 26 0.45 -1.81 -17.54
N ARG A 27 0.43 -0.81 -18.41
CA ARG A 27 -0.58 0.28 -18.44
C ARG A 27 -0.97 0.60 -19.88
N TRP A 28 -2.27 0.68 -20.15
CA TRP A 28 -2.81 0.96 -21.49
C TRP A 28 -2.18 0.09 -22.58
N GLY A 29 -2.00 -1.21 -22.28
CA GLY A 29 -1.36 -2.17 -23.17
C GLY A 29 0.17 -2.09 -23.30
N ARG A 30 0.84 -1.10 -22.70
CA ARG A 30 2.30 -0.90 -22.77
C ARG A 30 2.99 -1.26 -21.46
N TRP A 31 4.22 -1.76 -21.57
CA TRP A 31 5.09 -1.97 -20.40
C TRP A 31 5.84 -0.69 -20.07
N LEU A 32 5.77 -0.28 -18.81
CA LEU A 32 6.44 0.89 -18.27
C LEU A 32 7.34 0.45 -17.12
N THR A 33 8.61 0.85 -17.18
CA THR A 33 9.55 0.65 -16.07
C THR A 33 9.52 1.89 -15.19
N LEU A 34 9.25 1.68 -13.91
CA LEU A 34 9.29 2.70 -12.87
C LEU A 34 10.59 2.57 -12.09
N THR A 35 11.21 3.70 -11.80
CA THR A 35 12.37 3.84 -10.93
C THR A 35 11.99 3.76 -9.45
N TRP A 36 12.95 3.53 -8.56
CA TRP A 36 12.71 3.55 -7.12
C TRP A 36 12.21 4.90 -6.62
N ALA A 37 12.70 6.01 -7.17
CA ALA A 37 12.23 7.35 -6.84
C ALA A 37 10.74 7.52 -7.19
N GLU A 38 10.35 7.13 -8.40
CA GLU A 38 8.95 7.20 -8.85
C GLU A 38 8.01 6.32 -8.01
N VAL A 39 8.46 5.14 -7.59
CA VAL A 39 7.69 4.29 -6.67
C VAL A 39 7.62 4.94 -5.28
N GLY A 40 8.74 5.46 -4.77
CA GLY A 40 8.82 6.18 -3.51
C GLY A 40 7.86 7.36 -3.43
N GLU A 41 7.79 8.19 -4.48
CA GLU A 41 6.84 9.32 -4.56
C GLU A 41 5.38 8.87 -4.43
N ARG A 42 5.01 7.77 -5.11
CA ARG A 42 3.65 7.21 -5.04
C ARG A 42 3.33 6.71 -3.63
N VAL A 43 4.28 6.01 -3.01
CA VAL A 43 4.14 5.51 -1.63
C VAL A 43 4.04 6.67 -0.64
N ALA A 44 4.91 7.68 -0.75
CA ALA A 44 4.87 8.88 0.09
C ALA A 44 3.54 9.60 -0.03
N SER A 45 3.07 9.85 -1.25
CA SER A 45 1.80 10.53 -1.50
C SER A 45 0.62 9.78 -0.87
N ALA A 46 0.57 8.46 -0.99
CA ALA A 46 -0.48 7.65 -0.39
C ALA A 46 -0.39 7.63 1.15
N ALA A 47 0.81 7.55 1.71
CA ALA A 47 1.02 7.60 3.16
C ALA A 47 0.55 8.93 3.74
N GLN A 48 0.89 10.06 3.08
CA GLN A 48 0.41 11.38 3.49
C GLN A 48 -1.11 11.52 3.38
N ALA A 49 -1.73 10.92 2.37
CA ALA A 49 -3.19 10.90 2.26
C ALA A 49 -3.84 10.14 3.44
N LEU A 50 -3.27 9.02 3.87
CA LEU A 50 -3.75 8.28 5.06
C LEU A 50 -3.65 9.14 6.33
N LEU A 51 -2.53 9.82 6.53
CA LEU A 51 -2.36 10.74 7.66
C LEU A 51 -3.35 11.90 7.59
N ALA A 52 -3.58 12.48 6.41
CA ALA A 52 -4.55 13.54 6.19
C ALA A 52 -6.01 13.10 6.44
N LEU A 53 -6.32 11.82 6.21
CA LEU A 53 -7.61 11.19 6.57
C LEU A 53 -7.73 10.89 8.09
N GLY A 54 -6.73 11.28 8.89
CA GLY A 54 -6.72 11.14 10.34
C GLY A 54 -6.40 9.73 10.80
N ARG A 55 -5.68 8.93 10.01
CA ARG A 55 -5.16 7.63 10.46
C ARG A 55 -4.06 7.82 11.50
N GLN A 56 -4.09 7.01 12.54
CA GLN A 56 -3.10 7.04 13.61
C GLN A 56 -2.22 5.79 13.60
N LYS A 57 -1.02 5.92 14.16
CA LYS A 57 -0.08 4.80 14.32
C LYS A 57 -0.76 3.64 15.05
N GLY A 58 -0.61 2.44 14.50
CA GLY A 58 -1.22 1.21 15.02
C GLY A 58 -2.68 0.99 14.60
N GLU A 59 -3.32 1.94 13.90
CA GLU A 59 -4.64 1.68 13.31
C GLU A 59 -4.52 0.73 12.11
N ALA A 60 -5.51 -0.13 11.97
CA ALA A 60 -5.59 -1.05 10.86
C ALA A 60 -6.23 -0.37 9.63
N VAL A 61 -5.72 -0.72 8.44
CA VAL A 61 -6.21 -0.24 7.15
C VAL A 61 -6.46 -1.45 6.26
N ALA A 62 -7.71 -1.61 5.85
CA ALA A 62 -8.12 -2.65 4.92
C ALA A 62 -7.66 -2.30 3.50
N LEU A 63 -6.92 -3.19 2.87
CA LEU A 63 -6.42 -3.04 1.50
C LEU A 63 -7.07 -4.07 0.60
N LEU A 64 -8.00 -3.62 -0.23
CA LEU A 64 -8.65 -4.44 -1.27
C LEU A 64 -8.10 -4.05 -2.64
N SER A 65 -7.47 -5.00 -3.33
CA SER A 65 -7.03 -4.85 -4.71
C SER A 65 -6.85 -6.21 -5.39
N GLY A 66 -6.85 -6.22 -6.72
CA GLY A 66 -6.37 -7.37 -7.50
C GLY A 66 -4.84 -7.47 -7.50
N SER A 67 -4.28 -8.47 -8.20
CA SER A 67 -2.83 -8.69 -8.32
C SER A 67 -2.16 -7.63 -9.21
N ARG A 68 -1.86 -6.45 -8.64
CA ARG A 68 -1.25 -5.30 -9.32
C ARG A 68 -0.18 -4.62 -8.46
N ALA A 69 0.71 -3.85 -9.08
CA ALA A 69 1.82 -3.19 -8.38
C ALA A 69 1.34 -2.17 -7.33
N GLU A 70 0.20 -1.55 -7.57
CA GLU A 70 -0.44 -0.60 -6.66
C GLU A 70 -0.76 -1.22 -5.30
N TRP A 71 -1.02 -2.53 -5.25
CA TRP A 71 -1.24 -3.23 -3.99
C TRP A 71 0.02 -3.14 -3.10
N VAL A 72 1.20 -3.40 -3.69
CA VAL A 72 2.48 -3.31 -2.97
C VAL A 72 2.78 -1.88 -2.54
N TRP A 73 2.48 -0.90 -3.41
CA TRP A 73 2.71 0.51 -3.07
C TRP A 73 1.78 0.99 -1.96
N ALA A 74 0.52 0.58 -1.99
CA ALA A 74 -0.44 0.89 -0.94
C ALA A 74 -0.07 0.23 0.40
N ASP A 75 0.42 -1.01 0.37
CA ASP A 75 0.92 -1.70 1.56
C ASP A 75 2.10 -0.94 2.20
N PHE A 76 3.12 -0.57 1.40
CA PHE A 76 4.22 0.26 1.91
C PHE A 76 3.76 1.64 2.39
N ALA A 77 2.71 2.21 1.79
CA ALA A 77 2.15 3.49 2.24
C ALA A 77 1.49 3.36 3.62
N ILE A 78 0.72 2.28 3.84
CA ILE A 78 0.10 1.96 5.13
C ILE A 78 1.19 1.76 6.19
N LEU A 79 2.21 0.95 5.90
CA LEU A 79 3.34 0.71 6.80
C LEU A 79 4.11 2.02 7.08
N SER A 80 4.30 2.87 6.08
CA SER A 80 4.98 4.16 6.22
C SER A 80 4.19 5.17 7.03
N ALA A 81 2.85 5.10 7.01
CA ALA A 81 1.97 5.86 7.90
C ALA A 81 1.97 5.30 9.34
N GLY A 82 2.71 4.23 9.62
CA GLY A 82 2.74 3.54 10.92
C GLY A 82 1.46 2.75 11.20
N CYS A 83 0.63 2.51 10.19
CA CYS A 83 -0.59 1.73 10.26
C CYS A 83 -0.31 0.25 10.01
N ILE A 84 -1.32 -0.60 10.21
CA ILE A 84 -1.26 -2.05 10.01
C ILE A 84 -2.08 -2.42 8.77
N THR A 85 -1.47 -3.07 7.79
CA THR A 85 -2.19 -3.53 6.59
C THR A 85 -3.03 -4.76 6.90
N VAL A 86 -4.27 -4.74 6.42
CA VAL A 86 -5.21 -5.87 6.48
C VAL A 86 -5.56 -6.22 5.04
N PRO A 87 -4.92 -7.26 4.46
CA PRO A 87 -5.12 -7.58 3.06
C PRO A 87 -6.50 -8.23 2.86
N ILE A 88 -7.24 -7.72 1.88
CA ILE A 88 -8.49 -8.29 1.43
C ILE A 88 -8.30 -8.69 -0.03
N TYR A 89 -8.48 -9.98 -0.32
CA TYR A 89 -8.33 -10.50 -1.67
C TYR A 89 -9.64 -10.34 -2.45
N SER A 90 -9.54 -10.06 -3.74
CA SER A 90 -10.70 -9.92 -4.63
C SER A 90 -11.49 -11.22 -4.84
N THR A 91 -10.99 -12.35 -4.35
CA THR A 91 -11.66 -13.64 -4.37
C THR A 91 -12.64 -13.84 -3.21
N TYR A 92 -12.66 -12.91 -2.23
CA TYR A 92 -13.55 -13.00 -1.08
C TYR A 92 -14.96 -12.60 -1.48
N THR A 93 -15.96 -13.29 -0.91
CA THR A 93 -17.36 -12.89 -1.10
C THR A 93 -17.65 -11.57 -0.36
N PRO A 94 -18.66 -10.79 -0.78
CA PRO A 94 -19.05 -9.58 -0.08
C PRO A 94 -19.31 -9.80 1.42
N GLU A 95 -19.86 -10.94 1.80
CA GLU A 95 -20.12 -11.32 3.20
C GLU A 95 -18.80 -11.52 3.96
N GLN A 96 -17.83 -12.22 3.37
CA GLN A 96 -16.51 -12.41 3.98
C GLN A 96 -15.77 -11.08 4.16
N ILE A 97 -15.91 -10.16 3.20
CA ILE A 97 -15.34 -8.82 3.29
C ILE A 97 -16.02 -8.03 4.42
N ALA A 98 -17.35 -8.11 4.53
CA ALA A 98 -18.10 -7.45 5.58
C ALA A 98 -17.72 -7.99 6.96
N ASP A 99 -17.59 -9.30 7.12
CA ASP A 99 -17.17 -9.93 8.38
C ASP A 99 -15.76 -9.48 8.79
N LEU A 100 -14.83 -9.46 7.85
CA LEU A 100 -13.45 -9.01 8.09
C LEU A 100 -13.39 -7.53 8.47
N VAL A 101 -14.11 -6.65 7.77
CA VAL A 101 -14.11 -5.21 8.08
C VAL A 101 -14.78 -4.93 9.43
N ASN A 102 -15.78 -5.72 9.81
CA ASN A 102 -16.50 -5.57 11.07
C ASN A 102 -15.83 -6.27 12.26
N GLU A 103 -14.75 -7.02 12.05
CA GLU A 103 -14.09 -7.74 13.12
C GLU A 103 -13.49 -6.79 14.16
N ARG A 104 -14.00 -6.86 15.40
CA ARG A 104 -13.72 -5.88 16.46
C ARG A 104 -12.25 -5.74 16.84
N ARG A 105 -11.41 -6.72 16.53
CA ARG A 105 -9.95 -6.66 16.78
C ARG A 105 -9.21 -5.74 15.81
N LEU A 106 -9.82 -5.40 14.68
CA LEU A 106 -9.24 -4.52 13.67
C LEU A 106 -9.46 -3.03 13.97
N GLY A 107 -10.15 -2.67 15.06
CA GLY A 107 -10.45 -1.28 15.37
C GLY A 107 -11.19 -0.59 14.22
N ARG A 108 -11.16 0.74 14.12
CA ARG A 108 -11.82 1.48 13.02
C ARG A 108 -11.06 1.28 11.69
N CYS A 109 -11.13 0.08 11.12
CA CYS A 109 -10.65 -0.21 9.77
C CYS A 109 -11.36 0.69 8.76
N ARG A 110 -10.61 1.55 8.07
CA ARG A 110 -11.11 2.29 6.89
C ARG A 110 -10.47 1.68 5.67
N ALA A 111 -11.28 1.39 4.65
CA ALA A 111 -10.80 0.81 3.41
C ALA A 111 -9.94 1.83 2.64
N ALA A 112 -8.74 1.43 2.25
CA ALA A 112 -7.93 2.08 1.24
C ALA A 112 -8.06 1.27 -0.06
N ALA A 113 -8.77 1.83 -1.04
CA ALA A 113 -8.90 1.20 -2.35
C ALA A 113 -7.71 1.61 -3.24
N GLY A 114 -6.93 0.64 -3.70
CA GLY A 114 -6.00 0.87 -4.81
C GLY A 114 -6.82 1.09 -6.08
N LYS A 115 -6.70 2.27 -6.69
CA LYS A 115 -7.48 2.65 -7.88
C LYS A 115 -7.27 1.61 -8.97
N GLU A 116 -8.36 1.09 -9.54
CA GLU A 116 -8.25 0.24 -10.71
C GLU A 116 -7.97 1.10 -11.92
N ASP A 117 -6.69 1.21 -12.31
CA ASP A 117 -6.36 1.65 -13.66
C ASP A 117 -6.92 0.57 -14.60
N GLY A 118 -8.06 0.87 -15.22
CA GLY A 118 -8.67 0.07 -16.26
C GLY A 118 -7.80 0.05 -17.54
N PRO A 119 -8.13 -0.82 -18.50
CA PRO A 119 -7.44 -0.86 -19.79
C PRO A 119 -7.47 0.49 -20.53
#